data_AF-A0A969H3D3-F1
#
_entry.id   AF-A0A969H3D3-F1
#
_cell.length_a   1.000
_cell.length_b   1.000
_cell.length_c   1.000
_cell.angle_alpha   90.00
_cell.angle_beta   90.00
_cell.angle_gamma   90.00
#
_symmetry.space_group_name_H-M   'P 1'
#
loop_
_entity.id
_entity.type
_entity.pdbx_description
1 polymer ?
#
loop_
_entity_poly.entity_id
_entity_poly.type
_entity_poly.pdbx_seq_one_letter_code
_entity_poly.pdbx_strand_id
1 'polypeptide(L)'
;DTNNYSPLWDAHVNMWTEAAIESGQVRRITSFEDLEGLVKAGLVTDAFINPEGAGNPWLFGLRPTRAIINCPVIAHPTLAD
;
A
#
# COMPACT_ATOMS: atom_id res chain seq x y z
N ASP A 1 23.23 20.56 6.51
CA ASP A 1 21.86 20.65 6.00
C ASP A 1 21.47 19.43 5.19
N THR A 2 21.06 18.35 5.86
CA THR A 2 20.42 17.22 5.19
C THR A 2 18.94 17.26 5.53
N ASN A 3 18.12 17.36 4.49
CA ASN A 3 16.67 17.47 4.52
C ASN A 3 16.06 16.11 4.97
N ASN A 4 16.28 15.74 6.24
CA ASN A 4 15.91 14.44 6.81
C ASN A 4 14.43 14.39 7.20
N TYR A 5 13.55 14.74 6.26
CA TYR A 5 12.11 14.58 6.43
C TYR A 5 11.67 13.35 5.65
N SER A 6 10.91 12.45 6.29
CA SER A 6 10.09 11.53 5.51
C SER A 6 8.99 12.37 4.88
N PRO A 7 8.64 12.15 3.61
CA PRO A 7 7.49 12.82 3.05
C PRO A 7 6.23 12.36 3.79
N LEU A 8 5.27 13.28 3.93
CA LEU A 8 3.91 12.94 4.32
C LEU A 8 3.26 12.21 3.15
N TRP A 9 2.66 11.06 3.43
CA TRP A 9 1.97 10.26 2.41
C TRP A 9 0.58 9.83 2.87
N ASP A 10 -0.35 9.82 1.92
CA ASP A 10 -1.65 9.16 2.06
C ASP A 10 -1.53 7.69 1.65
N ALA A 11 -1.86 6.79 2.58
CA ALA A 11 -1.82 5.37 2.29
C ALA A 11 -3.09 4.88 1.59
N HIS A 12 -2.92 4.06 0.56
CA HIS A 12 -3.98 3.30 -0.09
C HIS A 12 -3.68 1.82 0.15
N VAL A 13 -3.97 1.34 1.36
CA VAL A 13 -3.65 -0.03 1.74
C VAL A 13 -4.59 -0.98 1.00
N ASN A 14 -4.03 -2.00 0.35
CA ASN A 14 -4.78 -3.04 -0.34
C ASN A 14 -4.61 -4.39 0.37
N MET A 15 -5.46 -5.35 0.04
CA MET A 15 -5.38 -6.72 0.55
C MET A 15 -5.69 -7.73 -0.54
N TRP A 16 -5.13 -8.94 -0.40
CA TRP A 16 -5.54 -10.08 -1.21
C TRP A 16 -6.96 -10.50 -0.84
N THR A 17 -7.76 -10.88 -1.84
CA THR A 17 -9.10 -11.43 -1.60
C THR A 17 -9.00 -12.81 -0.97
N GLU A 18 -10.03 -13.22 -0.23
CA GLU A 18 -10.09 -14.57 0.36
C GLU A 18 -9.91 -15.66 -0.71
N ALA A 19 -10.56 -15.52 -1.86
CA ALA A 19 -10.41 -16.45 -2.98
C ALA A 19 -8.96 -16.53 -3.50
N ALA A 20 -8.23 -15.41 -3.58
CA ALA A 20 -6.83 -15.40 -4.00
C ALA A 20 -5.90 -16.06 -2.96
N ILE A 21 -6.23 -15.92 -1.67
CA ILE A 21 -5.54 -16.58 -0.56
C ILE A 21 -5.75 -18.09 -0.63
N GLU A 22 -7.01 -18.53 -0.72
CA GLU A 22 -7.38 -19.95 -0.74
C GLU A 22 -6.83 -20.69 -1.96
N SER A 23 -6.74 -20.01 -3.10
CA SER A 23 -6.18 -20.57 -4.34
C SER A 23 -4.64 -20.50 -4.44
N GLY A 24 -3.95 -20.01 -3.40
CA GLY A 24 -2.49 -19.95 -3.37
C GLY A 24 -1.86 -18.95 -4.33
N GLN A 25 -2.61 -17.91 -4.75
CA GLN A 25 -2.14 -16.90 -5.70
C GLN A 25 -1.37 -15.75 -5.04
N VAL A 26 -1.30 -15.71 -3.70
CA VAL A 26 -0.63 -14.67 -2.93
C VAL A 26 0.87 -14.66 -3.24
N ARG A 27 1.36 -13.50 -3.66
CA ARG A 27 2.79 -13.26 -3.90
C ARG A 27 3.17 -11.82 -3.62
N ARG A 28 4.46 -11.53 -3.64
CA ARG A 28 4.94 -10.14 -3.62
C ARG A 28 4.49 -9.43 -4.89
N ILE A 29 3.94 -8.23 -4.73
CA ILE A 29 3.63 -7.30 -5.82
C ILE A 29 4.86 -6.43 -6.05
N THR A 30 5.30 -6.31 -7.30
CA THR A 30 6.63 -5.73 -7.60
C THR A 30 6.60 -4.50 -8.52
N SER A 31 5.47 -4.20 -9.15
CA SER A 31 5.28 -2.97 -9.94
C SER A 31 3.84 -2.47 -9.89
N PHE A 32 3.62 -1.27 -10.45
CA PHE A 32 2.29 -0.68 -10.58
C PHE A 32 1.44 -1.44 -11.62
N GLU A 33 2.02 -1.86 -12.73
CA GLU A 33 1.34 -2.64 -13.78
C GLU A 33 0.91 -4.01 -13.25
N ASP A 34 1.73 -4.63 -12.41
CA ASP A 34 1.42 -5.86 -11.71
C ASP A 34 0.22 -5.67 -10.76
N LEU A 35 0.25 -4.61 -9.94
CA LEU A 35 -0.86 -4.25 -9.07
C LEU A 35 -2.16 -3.99 -9.87
N GLU A 36 -2.07 -3.26 -10.99
CA GLU A 36 -3.21 -3.01 -11.87
C GLU A 36 -3.84 -4.31 -12.38
N GLY A 37 -3.01 -5.23 -12.86
CA GLY A 37 -3.46 -6.53 -13.34
C GLY A 37 -4.17 -7.33 -12.24
N LEU A 38 -3.63 -7.31 -11.03
CA LEU A 38 -4.21 -8.02 -9.87
C LEU A 38 -5.56 -7.42 -9.42
N VAL A 39 -5.69 -6.10 -9.42
CA VAL A 39 -6.95 -5.41 -9.11
C VAL A 39 -8.00 -5.70 -10.19
N LYS A 40 -7.63 -5.60 -11.48
CA LYS A 40 -8.53 -5.92 -12.61
C LYS A 40 -8.97 -7.39 -12.60
N ALA A 41 -8.11 -8.30 -12.16
CA ALA A 41 -8.42 -9.72 -12.03
C ALA A 41 -9.25 -10.07 -10.77
N GLY A 42 -9.53 -9.10 -9.89
CA GLY A 42 -10.27 -9.33 -8.64
C GLY A 42 -9.48 -10.11 -7.58
N LEU A 43 -8.15 -10.17 -7.71
CA LEU A 43 -7.27 -10.88 -6.76
C LEU A 43 -6.85 -9.99 -5.59
N VAL A 44 -6.86 -8.66 -5.81
CA VAL A 44 -6.52 -7.64 -4.82
C VAL A 44 -7.66 -6.64 -4.73
N THR A 45 -8.01 -6.24 -3.52
CA THR A 45 -9.08 -5.28 -3.20
C THR A 45 -8.62 -4.30 -2.13
N ASP A 46 -9.49 -3.36 -1.77
CA ASP A 46 -9.27 -2.45 -0.65
C ASP A 46 -9.05 -3.21 0.65
N ALA A 47 -8.09 -2.77 1.47
CA ALA A 47 -7.98 -3.30 2.81
C ALA A 47 -9.23 -2.98 3.64
N PHE A 48 -9.57 -3.84 4.61
CA PHE A 48 -10.74 -3.68 5.48
C PHE A 48 -10.73 -2.37 6.29
N ILE A 49 -9.55 -1.77 6.50
CA ILE A 49 -9.38 -0.48 7.16
C ILE A 49 -9.76 0.72 6.28
N ASN A 50 -9.96 0.51 4.98
CA ASN A 50 -10.29 1.58 4.06
C ASN A 50 -11.80 1.87 4.14
N PRO A 51 -12.19 3.13 4.39
CA PRO A 51 -13.60 3.50 4.44
C PRO A 51 -14.27 3.43 3.06
N GLU A 52 -15.59 3.34 3.06
CA GLU A 52 -16.38 3.49 1.84
C GLU A 52 -16.23 4.87 1.19
N GLY A 53 -16.27 4.89 -0.15
CA GLY A 53 -16.08 6.10 -0.93
C GLY A 53 -15.58 5.81 -2.35
N ALA A 54 -15.32 6.89 -3.08
CA ALA A 54 -14.75 6.80 -4.42
C ALA A 54 -13.31 6.26 -4.35
N GLY A 55 -13.00 5.32 -5.24
CA GLY A 55 -11.65 4.84 -5.48
C GLY A 55 -10.77 5.88 -6.17
N ASN A 56 -9.46 5.81 -5.96
CA ASN A 56 -8.49 6.65 -6.66
C ASN A 56 -8.23 6.07 -8.07
N PRO A 57 -8.58 6.79 -9.16
CA PRO A 57 -8.39 6.26 -10.52
C PRO A 57 -6.92 6.00 -10.88
N TRP A 58 -5.99 6.73 -10.28
CA TRP A 58 -4.55 6.54 -10.50
C TRP A 58 -4.01 5.30 -9.79
N LEU A 59 -4.70 4.84 -8.74
CA LEU A 59 -4.41 3.58 -8.03
C LEU A 59 -5.47 2.52 -8.33
N PHE A 60 -5.90 2.47 -9.60
CA PHE A 60 -6.74 1.40 -10.14
C PHE A 60 -8.09 1.25 -9.42
N GLY A 61 -8.59 2.32 -8.80
CA GLY A 61 -9.84 2.32 -8.05
C GLY A 61 -9.71 1.93 -6.58
N LEU A 62 -8.49 1.72 -6.06
CA LEU A 62 -8.28 1.50 -4.63
C LEU A 62 -8.63 2.76 -3.84
N ARG A 63 -9.35 2.57 -2.73
CA ARG A 63 -9.79 3.60 -1.80
C ARG A 63 -8.63 4.00 -0.88
N PRO A 64 -8.52 5.27 -0.49
CA PRO A 64 -7.54 5.70 0.49
C PRO A 64 -7.94 5.17 1.87
N THR A 65 -6.95 4.83 2.70
CA THR A 65 -7.18 4.47 4.11
C THR A 65 -7.63 5.67 4.95
N ARG A 66 -7.48 6.90 4.43
CA ARG A 66 -7.66 8.19 5.15
C ARG A 66 -6.77 8.32 6.38
N ALA A 67 -5.68 7.57 6.40
CA ALA A 67 -4.60 7.71 7.35
C ALA A 67 -3.51 8.57 6.72
N ILE A 68 -3.16 9.67 7.41
CA ILE A 68 -1.96 10.45 7.09
C ILE A 68 -0.82 9.77 7.83
N ILE A 69 0.15 9.25 7.08
CA ILE A 69 1.33 8.63 7.67
C ILE A 69 2.45 9.66 7.70
N ASN A 70 2.86 9.99 8.93
CA ASN A 70 4.06 10.77 9.19
C ASN A 70 5.10 9.88 9.85
N CYS A 71 5.92 9.20 9.04
CA CYS A 71 7.04 8.41 9.57
C CYS A 71 8.21 9.34 9.86
N PRO A 72 8.81 9.37 11.06
CA PRO A 72 10.11 10.04 11.21
C PRO A 72 11.18 9.27 10.40
N VAL A 73 12.23 9.96 9.93
CA VAL A 73 13.42 9.27 9.41
C VAL A 73 14.08 8.52 10.56
N ILE A 74 13.89 7.20 10.63
CA ILE A 74 14.58 6.35 11.59
C ILE A 74 15.90 5.93 10.95
N ALA A 75 17.00 6.59 11.32
CA ALA A 75 18.34 6.11 11.00
C ALA A 75 18.72 5.00 11.99
N HIS A 76 19.28 3.90 11.49
CA HIS A 76 19.83 2.85 12.36
C HIS A 76 20.94 3.46 13.23
N PRO A 77 20.94 3.28 14.57
CA PRO A 77 22.03 3.77 15.39
C PRO A 77 23.33 3.08 14.96
N THR A 78 24.34 3.88 14.64
CA THR A 78 25.71 3.35 14.50
C THR A 78 26.20 3.02 15.91
N LEU A 79 26.59 1.76 16.14
CA LEU A 79 27.34 1.41 17.35
C LEU A 79 28.62 2.26 17.32
N ALA A 80 28.81 3.10 18.34
CA ALA A 80 30.09 3.76 18.55
C ALA A 80 31.06 2.70 19.08
N ASP A 81 32.22 2.57 18.42
CA ASP A 81 33.32 1.72 18.88
C ASP A 81 33.85 2.18 20.25
#